data_AF-A0A2D2AUJ0-F1
#
_entry.id   AF-A0A2D2AUJ0-F1
#
_cell.length_a   1.000
_cell.length_b   1.000
_cell.length_c   1.000
_cell.angle_alpha   90.00
_cell.angle_beta   90.00
_cell.angle_gamma   90.00
#
_symmetry.space_group_name_H-M   'P 1'
#
loop_
_entity.id
_entity.type
_entity.pdbx_description
1 polymer ?
#
loop_
_entity_poly.entity_id
_entity_poly.type
_entity_poly.pdbx_seq_one_letter_code
_entity_poly.pdbx_strand_id
1 'polypeptide(L)'
;MSGKSCGDCGLCCKLLAIQALGKKDGDWCGHFRKGGGGCGVYADRPDACRVFSCMWLHSDRLDDAWKPNKAKFVLYTDPEGRRLNVVVDPADPMAWKREPYYGRIKAMSSRADEGYQLVVSIGRRRVVVFQHDDIDLGLVDPDHRIVSGFADVEGQRTPYAMVLSDPGSEEAARQM
;
A
#
# COMPACT_ATOMS: atom_id res chain seq x y z
N MET A 1 -23.85 -0.64 2.22
CA MET A 1 -23.15 0.19 1.21
C MET A 1 -22.87 1.53 1.86
N SER A 2 -21.61 1.94 1.93
CA SER A 2 -21.13 3.06 2.76
C SER A 2 -21.58 4.47 2.33
N GLY A 3 -22.18 4.63 1.15
CA GLY A 3 -22.56 5.93 0.57
C GLY A 3 -21.36 6.86 0.25
N LYS A 4 -20.12 6.41 0.45
CA LYS A 4 -18.91 7.24 0.29
C LYS A 4 -18.58 7.46 -1.19
N SER A 5 -18.05 8.64 -1.48
CA SER A 5 -17.55 9.00 -2.80
C SER A 5 -16.21 9.72 -2.69
N CYS A 6 -15.41 9.70 -3.77
CA CYS A 6 -14.13 10.38 -3.79
C CYS A 6 -14.26 11.88 -3.49
N GLY A 7 -15.27 12.55 -4.05
CA GLY A 7 -15.41 14.00 -3.97
C GLY A 7 -14.14 14.71 -4.44
N ASP A 8 -13.56 15.53 -3.55
CA ASP A 8 -12.30 16.26 -3.77
C ASP A 8 -11.02 15.40 -3.75
N CYS A 9 -11.10 14.12 -3.36
CA CYS A 9 -9.93 13.28 -3.17
C CYS A 9 -9.45 12.64 -4.48
N GLY A 10 -8.15 12.80 -4.77
CA GLY A 10 -7.45 12.19 -5.91
C GLY A 10 -6.19 11.43 -5.54
N LEU A 11 -5.99 11.06 -4.27
CA LEU A 11 -4.68 10.60 -3.81
C LEU A 11 -4.19 9.32 -4.50
N CYS A 12 -5.08 8.42 -4.95
CA CYS A 12 -4.69 7.27 -5.79
C CYS A 12 -4.04 7.67 -7.12
N CYS A 13 -4.46 8.80 -7.72
CA CYS A 13 -3.87 9.33 -8.95
C CYS A 13 -2.45 9.87 -8.75
N LYS A 14 -2.06 10.15 -7.50
CA LYS A 14 -0.69 10.51 -7.12
C LYS A 14 0.11 9.26 -6.77
N LEU A 15 -0.38 8.46 -5.83
CA LEU A 15 0.45 7.48 -5.14
C LEU A 15 0.77 6.23 -5.96
N LEU A 16 -0.14 5.76 -6.81
CA LEU A 16 0.04 4.49 -7.51
C LEU A 16 0.79 4.68 -8.83
N ALA A 17 1.74 3.80 -9.15
CA ALA A 17 2.32 3.75 -10.49
C ALA A 17 1.28 3.23 -11.50
N ILE A 18 1.28 3.78 -12.72
CA ILE A 18 0.40 3.34 -13.81
C ILE A 18 1.25 3.17 -15.07
N GLN A 19 1.64 1.92 -15.35
CA GLN A 19 2.54 1.57 -16.45
C GLN A 19 2.00 2.00 -17.82
N ALA A 20 0.71 1.80 -18.07
CA ALA A 20 0.05 2.19 -19.32
C ALA A 20 0.10 3.70 -19.61
N LEU A 21 0.38 4.53 -18.60
CA LEU A 21 0.55 5.98 -18.73
C LEU A 21 2.01 6.42 -18.56
N GLY A 22 2.96 5.49 -18.38
CA GLY A 22 4.34 5.81 -18.00
C GLY A 22 4.45 6.56 -16.66
N LYS A 23 3.42 6.49 -15.81
CA LYS A 23 3.36 7.26 -14.57
C LYS A 23 4.05 6.52 -13.43
N LYS A 24 5.09 7.12 -12.85
CA LYS A 24 5.76 6.61 -11.65
C LYS A 24 4.88 6.77 -10.41
N ASP A 25 5.13 5.99 -9.36
CA ASP A 25 4.50 6.17 -8.06
C ASP A 25 4.88 7.52 -7.44
N GLY A 26 3.98 8.11 -6.66
CA GLY A 26 4.18 9.43 -6.05
C GLY A 26 3.99 10.64 -6.98
N ASP A 27 4.06 10.47 -8.30
CA ASP A 27 3.81 11.53 -9.28
C ASP A 27 2.32 11.75 -9.53
N TRP A 28 1.90 13.01 -9.67
CA TRP A 28 0.52 13.32 -10.07
C TRP A 28 0.25 12.88 -11.51
N CYS A 29 -0.83 12.12 -11.71
CA CYS A 29 -1.32 11.78 -13.04
C CYS A 29 -1.65 13.05 -13.84
N GLY A 30 -1.14 13.16 -15.07
CA GLY A 30 -1.42 14.30 -15.95
C GLY A 30 -2.90 14.48 -16.31
N HIS A 31 -3.70 13.43 -16.19
CA HIS A 31 -5.15 13.51 -16.37
C HIS A 31 -5.92 13.95 -15.12
N PHE A 32 -5.27 14.06 -13.95
CA PHE A 32 -5.97 14.48 -12.74
C PHE A 32 -6.26 15.98 -12.76
N ARG A 33 -7.54 16.35 -12.65
CA ARG A 33 -7.98 17.74 -12.56
C ARG A 33 -7.92 18.19 -11.10
N LYS A 34 -6.99 19.13 -10.81
CA LYS A 34 -6.85 19.75 -9.49
C LYS A 34 -8.15 20.44 -9.04
N GLY A 35 -8.31 20.67 -7.74
CA GLY A 35 -9.50 21.36 -7.19
C GLY A 35 -10.76 20.49 -7.13
N GLY A 36 -10.62 19.17 -7.09
CA GLY A 36 -11.75 18.24 -6.96
C GLY A 36 -12.43 17.84 -8.28
N GLY A 37 -11.82 18.13 -9.43
CA GLY A 37 -12.35 17.76 -10.75
C GLY A 37 -12.16 16.29 -11.13
N GLY A 38 -11.51 15.49 -10.28
CA GLY A 38 -11.32 14.05 -10.49
C GLY A 38 -10.45 13.69 -11.70
N CYS A 39 -10.66 12.49 -12.25
CA CYS A 39 -9.95 12.03 -13.44
C CYS A 39 -10.54 12.65 -14.71
N GLY A 40 -9.72 13.27 -15.54
CA GLY A 40 -10.14 13.93 -16.76
C GLY A 40 -10.58 13.00 -17.88
N VAL A 41 -10.13 11.76 -17.82
CA VAL A 41 -10.41 10.68 -18.79
C VAL A 41 -11.07 9.50 -18.07
N TYR A 42 -11.97 9.76 -17.11
CA TYR A 42 -12.49 8.69 -16.26
C TYR A 42 -13.11 7.54 -17.05
N ALA A 43 -13.86 7.83 -18.12
CA ALA A 43 -14.45 6.81 -18.99
C ALA A 43 -13.40 5.95 -19.71
N ASP A 44 -12.26 6.53 -20.07
CA ASP A 44 -11.18 5.93 -20.87
C ASP A 44 -9.96 5.52 -20.03
N ARG A 45 -10.08 5.55 -18.70
CA ARG A 45 -8.98 5.25 -17.79
C ARG A 45 -8.40 3.85 -18.06
N PRO A 46 -7.07 3.66 -17.92
CA PRO A 46 -6.45 2.34 -18.11
C PRO A 46 -6.99 1.30 -17.12
N ASP A 47 -6.83 0.02 -17.45
CA ASP A 47 -7.34 -1.10 -16.64
C ASP A 47 -6.82 -1.07 -15.21
N ALA A 48 -5.55 -0.75 -14.99
CA ALA A 48 -4.97 -0.57 -13.66
C ALA A 48 -5.78 0.44 -12.80
N CYS A 49 -6.28 1.51 -13.40
CA CYS A 49 -7.15 2.47 -12.72
C CYS A 49 -8.60 1.98 -12.55
N ARG A 50 -9.07 1.03 -13.36
CA ARG A 50 -10.41 0.44 -13.26
C ARG A 50 -10.50 -0.62 -12.17
N VAL A 51 -9.48 -1.47 -12.08
CA VAL A 51 -9.43 -2.58 -11.11
C VAL A 51 -9.05 -2.11 -9.71
N PHE A 52 -8.40 -0.96 -9.58
CA PHE A 52 -8.12 -0.37 -8.28
C PHE A 52 -9.43 0.00 -7.55
N SER A 53 -9.61 -0.54 -6.36
CA SER A 53 -10.70 -0.20 -5.44
C SER A 53 -10.14 0.33 -4.13
N CYS A 54 -10.40 1.61 -3.84
CA CYS A 54 -9.98 2.20 -2.57
C CYS A 54 -10.84 1.65 -1.43
N MET A 55 -10.21 1.02 -0.44
CA MET A 55 -10.88 0.37 0.68
C MET A 55 -11.81 1.30 1.46
N TRP A 56 -11.44 2.58 1.60
CA TRP A 56 -12.27 3.59 2.27
C TRP A 56 -13.64 3.75 1.61
N LEU A 57 -13.73 3.66 0.27
CA LEU A 57 -14.98 3.86 -0.46
C LEU A 57 -16.03 2.81 -0.11
N HIS A 58 -15.64 1.59 0.24
CA HIS A 58 -16.60 0.49 0.43
C HIS A 58 -16.58 -0.12 1.84
N SER A 59 -15.67 0.32 2.71
CA SER A 59 -15.61 -0.15 4.10
C SER A 59 -16.42 0.73 5.03
N ASP A 60 -17.47 0.18 5.63
CA ASP A 60 -18.26 0.87 6.69
C ASP A 60 -17.45 1.04 7.98
N ARG A 61 -16.35 0.29 8.13
CA ARG A 61 -15.47 0.32 9.32
C ARG A 61 -14.40 1.42 9.30
N LEU A 62 -14.31 2.18 8.20
CA LEU A 62 -13.34 3.26 8.04
C LEU A 62 -14.10 4.58 7.95
N ASP A 63 -14.07 5.41 8.99
CA ASP A 63 -14.77 6.68 9.00
C ASP A 63 -14.14 7.74 8.06
N ASP A 64 -14.62 8.97 8.15
CA ASP A 64 -14.16 10.08 7.32
C ASP A 64 -12.71 10.50 7.56
N ALA A 65 -12.09 10.18 8.71
CA ALA A 65 -10.69 10.46 8.95
C ALA A 65 -9.80 9.63 8.00
N TRP A 66 -10.24 8.42 7.65
CA TRP A 66 -9.55 7.52 6.72
C TRP A 66 -9.66 7.92 5.25
N LYS A 67 -10.40 8.99 4.92
CA LYS A 67 -10.45 9.51 3.55
C LYS A 67 -9.01 9.85 3.10
N PRO A 68 -8.53 9.36 1.95
CA PRO A 68 -7.09 9.40 1.65
C PRO A 68 -6.46 10.81 1.67
N ASN A 69 -7.17 11.84 1.20
CA ASN A 69 -6.66 13.22 1.25
C ASN A 69 -6.50 13.79 2.67
N LYS A 70 -7.19 13.23 3.67
CA LYS A 70 -7.03 13.52 5.10
C LYS A 70 -5.96 12.62 5.72
N ALA A 71 -6.07 11.31 5.52
CA ALA A 71 -5.19 10.30 6.12
C ALA A 71 -3.75 10.31 5.56
N LYS A 72 -3.56 10.86 4.35
CA LYS A 72 -2.29 10.87 3.58
C LYS A 72 -1.81 9.48 3.15
N PHE A 73 -2.71 8.53 3.01
CA PHE A 73 -2.43 7.22 2.42
C PHE A 73 -3.68 6.64 1.75
N VAL A 74 -3.48 5.70 0.83
CA VAL A 74 -4.56 4.86 0.28
C VAL A 74 -4.44 3.44 0.82
N LEU A 75 -5.59 2.78 0.98
CA LEU A 75 -5.71 1.38 1.36
C LEU A 75 -6.35 0.60 0.22
N TYR A 76 -5.80 -0.56 -0.11
CA TYR A 76 -6.42 -1.52 -1.03
C TYR A 76 -5.90 -2.92 -0.79
N THR A 77 -6.71 -3.93 -1.10
CA THR A 77 -6.30 -5.33 -1.10
C THR A 77 -5.76 -5.72 -2.47
N ASP A 78 -4.82 -6.65 -2.51
CA ASP A 78 -4.49 -7.34 -3.76
C ASP A 78 -5.70 -8.15 -4.29
N PRO A 79 -5.68 -8.57 -5.58
CA PRO A 79 -6.76 -9.34 -6.17
C PRO A 79 -7.07 -10.66 -5.42
N GLU A 80 -6.04 -11.30 -4.87
CA GLU A 80 -6.15 -12.55 -4.11
C GLU A 80 -6.72 -12.35 -2.70
N GLY A 81 -6.83 -11.10 -2.22
CA GLY A 81 -7.27 -10.79 -0.87
C GLY A 81 -6.33 -11.29 0.22
N ARG A 82 -5.06 -11.51 -0.12
CA ARG A 82 -4.00 -12.02 0.77
C ARG A 82 -3.10 -10.91 1.30
N ARG A 83 -3.15 -9.71 0.72
CA ARG A 83 -2.37 -8.55 1.17
C ARG A 83 -3.21 -7.29 1.25
N LEU A 84 -3.15 -6.61 2.39
CA LEU A 84 -3.55 -5.21 2.52
C LEU A 84 -2.34 -4.30 2.28
N ASN A 85 -2.47 -3.43 1.28
CA ASN A 85 -1.49 -2.40 0.97
C ASN A 85 -1.92 -1.07 1.58
N VAL A 86 -1.01 -0.44 2.32
CA VAL A 86 -1.12 0.94 2.80
C VAL A 86 -0.08 1.76 2.05
N VAL A 87 -0.48 2.48 1.00
CA VAL A 87 0.45 3.30 0.23
C VAL A 87 0.39 4.73 0.76
N VAL A 88 1.47 5.17 1.38
CA VAL A 88 1.59 6.44 2.09
C VAL A 88 2.18 7.50 1.18
N ASP A 89 1.66 8.72 1.27
CA ASP A 89 2.23 9.87 0.60
C ASP A 89 3.64 10.15 1.14
N PRO A 90 4.70 10.09 0.32
CA PRO A 90 6.06 10.37 0.78
C PRO A 90 6.26 11.78 1.35
N ALA A 91 5.34 12.72 1.05
CA ALA A 91 5.34 14.05 1.65
C ALA A 91 4.96 14.04 3.15
N ASP A 92 4.33 12.96 3.64
CA ASP A 92 3.98 12.77 5.04
C ASP A 92 4.21 11.30 5.45
N PRO A 93 5.48 10.85 5.50
CA PRO A 93 5.84 9.44 5.59
C PRO A 93 5.40 8.79 6.91
N MET A 94 5.10 9.60 7.93
CA MET A 94 4.67 9.15 9.27
C MET A 94 3.16 9.26 9.48
N ALA A 95 2.37 9.67 8.49
CA ALA A 95 0.93 9.81 8.64
C ALA A 95 0.24 8.53 9.10
N TRP A 96 0.67 7.36 8.61
CA TRP A 96 0.12 6.05 9.00
C TRP A 96 0.42 5.66 10.45
N LYS A 97 1.42 6.29 11.09
CA LYS A 97 1.76 6.08 12.50
C LYS A 97 0.94 6.97 13.46
N ARG A 98 0.15 7.91 12.94
CA ARG A 98 -0.74 8.74 13.78
C ARG A 98 -1.95 7.91 14.23
N GLU A 99 -2.42 8.14 15.44
CA GLU A 99 -3.71 7.59 15.87
C GLU A 99 -4.88 8.35 15.21
N PRO A 100 -6.00 7.67 14.89
CA PRO A 100 -6.32 6.26 15.18
C PRO A 100 -5.79 5.25 14.14
N TYR A 101 -4.97 5.70 13.17
CA TYR A 101 -4.57 4.87 12.04
C TYR A 101 -3.65 3.74 12.47
N TYR A 102 -2.64 4.03 13.29
CA TYR A 102 -1.62 3.06 13.67
C TYR A 102 -2.22 1.86 14.39
N GLY A 103 -2.92 2.07 15.52
CA GLY A 103 -3.56 0.98 16.26
C GLY A 103 -4.52 0.16 15.39
N ARG A 104 -5.27 0.81 14.48
CA ARG A 104 -6.17 0.10 13.57
C ARG A 104 -5.44 -0.69 12.48
N ILE A 105 -4.36 -0.16 11.92
CA ILE A 105 -3.48 -0.87 10.98
C ILE A 105 -2.89 -2.11 11.66
N LYS A 106 -2.39 -1.98 12.89
CA LYS A 106 -1.91 -3.12 13.69
C LYS A 106 -3.01 -4.18 13.87
N ALA A 107 -4.21 -3.78 14.25
CA ALA A 107 -5.34 -4.71 14.40
C ALA A 107 -5.73 -5.42 13.08
N MET A 108 -5.60 -4.74 11.93
CA MET A 108 -5.86 -5.33 10.60
C MET A 108 -4.84 -6.39 10.19
N SER A 109 -3.68 -6.46 10.84
CA SER A 109 -2.66 -7.50 10.59
C SER A 109 -2.86 -8.79 11.41
N SER A 110 -3.98 -8.91 12.13
CA SER A 110 -4.28 -10.05 13.02
C SER A 110 -4.23 -11.44 12.37
N ARG A 111 -4.40 -11.52 11.04
CA ARG A 111 -4.37 -12.78 10.27
C ARG A 111 -3.00 -13.10 9.66
N ALA A 112 -1.94 -12.46 10.16
CA ALA A 112 -0.59 -12.67 9.64
C ALA A 112 -0.10 -14.12 9.76
N ASP A 113 -0.62 -14.87 10.73
CA ASP A 113 -0.38 -16.29 10.93
C ASP A 113 -1.09 -17.20 9.92
N GLU A 114 -2.19 -16.75 9.35
CA GLU A 114 -2.85 -17.39 8.20
C GLU A 114 -2.15 -17.07 6.86
N GLY A 115 -1.03 -16.34 6.91
CA GLY A 115 -0.28 -15.88 5.75
C GLY A 115 -0.92 -14.69 5.03
N TYR A 116 -1.72 -13.89 5.75
CA TYR A 116 -2.14 -12.56 5.29
C TYR A 116 -1.00 -11.56 5.49
N GLN A 117 -0.83 -10.60 4.59
CA GLN A 117 0.23 -9.59 4.72
C GLN A 117 -0.38 -8.19 4.85
N LEU A 118 0.20 -7.37 5.72
CA LEU A 118 -0.05 -5.94 5.74
C LEU A 118 1.25 -5.21 5.43
N VAL A 119 1.28 -4.52 4.30
CA VAL A 119 2.48 -3.84 3.82
C VAL A 119 2.22 -2.34 3.72
N VAL A 120 3.00 -1.56 4.46
CA VAL A 120 3.07 -0.11 4.32
C VAL A 120 4.17 0.24 3.31
N SER A 121 3.81 1.02 2.30
CA SER A 121 4.69 1.48 1.23
C SER A 121 4.87 2.99 1.29
N ILE A 122 6.12 3.45 1.37
CA ILE A 122 6.49 4.88 1.36
C ILE A 122 7.48 5.07 0.21
N GLY A 123 6.99 5.41 -0.98
CA GLY A 123 7.79 5.33 -2.21
C GLY A 123 8.30 3.90 -2.40
N ARG A 124 9.63 3.71 -2.43
CA ARG A 124 10.28 2.37 -2.47
C ARG A 124 10.51 1.73 -1.10
N ARG A 125 10.31 2.44 0.02
CA ARG A 125 10.45 1.83 1.34
C ARG A 125 9.26 0.91 1.62
N ARG A 126 9.52 -0.26 2.20
CA ARG A 126 8.49 -1.24 2.58
C ARG A 126 8.60 -1.58 4.06
N VAL A 127 7.47 -1.54 4.76
CA VAL A 127 7.36 -1.97 6.15
C VAL A 127 6.28 -3.04 6.21
N VAL A 128 6.59 -4.23 6.73
CA VAL A 128 5.60 -5.26 7.03
C VAL A 128 5.10 -5.06 8.44
N VAL A 129 3.79 -4.97 8.62
CA VAL A 129 3.17 -4.70 9.91
C VAL A 129 2.53 -5.96 10.46
N PHE A 130 2.86 -6.25 11.71
CA PHE A 130 2.26 -7.28 12.55
C PHE A 130 1.50 -6.60 13.70
N GLN A 131 0.71 -7.39 14.44
CA GLN A 131 -0.17 -6.86 15.48
C GLN A 131 0.61 -6.16 16.60
N HIS A 132 1.84 -6.61 16.86
CA HIS A 132 2.72 -6.08 17.90
C HIS A 132 4.02 -5.48 17.35
N ASP A 133 4.46 -5.85 16.15
CA ASP A 133 5.75 -5.43 15.57
C ASP A 133 5.62 -4.77 14.19
N ASP A 134 6.60 -3.95 13.84
CA ASP A 134 6.78 -3.39 12.50
C ASP A 134 8.18 -3.81 12.01
N ILE A 135 8.27 -4.47 10.86
CA ILE A 135 9.57 -4.84 10.25
C ILE A 135 9.81 -3.94 9.04
N ASP A 136 10.72 -2.98 9.18
CA ASP A 136 11.17 -2.11 8.08
C ASP A 136 12.19 -2.85 7.21
N LEU A 137 11.80 -3.17 5.98
CA LEU A 137 12.66 -3.84 4.99
C LEU A 137 13.58 -2.85 4.25
N GLY A 138 13.50 -1.55 4.57
CA GLY A 138 14.24 -0.53 3.85
C GLY A 138 13.71 -0.35 2.42
N LEU A 139 14.61 0.04 1.51
CA LEU A 139 14.27 0.22 0.10
C LEU A 139 14.18 -1.15 -0.57
N VAL A 140 13.03 -1.43 -1.17
CA VAL A 140 12.76 -2.69 -1.87
C VAL A 140 12.49 -2.41 -3.34
N ASP A 141 13.10 -3.20 -4.21
CA ASP A 141 12.81 -3.16 -5.64
C ASP A 141 11.34 -3.57 -5.87
N PRO A 142 10.56 -2.81 -6.67
CA PRO A 142 9.18 -3.16 -6.98
C PRO A 142 8.98 -4.58 -7.53
N ASP A 143 9.99 -5.13 -8.21
CA ASP A 143 9.94 -6.46 -8.82
C ASP A 143 10.28 -7.58 -7.82
N HIS A 144 10.82 -7.25 -6.64
CA HIS A 144 11.15 -8.24 -5.63
C HIS A 144 9.94 -8.64 -4.77
N ARG A 145 9.88 -9.94 -4.45
CA ARG A 145 8.79 -10.50 -3.65
C ARG A 145 9.07 -10.37 -2.16
N ILE A 146 8.11 -9.82 -1.42
CA ILE A 146 8.13 -9.81 0.05
C ILE A 146 7.49 -11.09 0.59
N VAL A 147 8.21 -11.79 1.47
CA VAL A 147 7.70 -12.92 2.26
C VAL A 147 7.69 -12.53 3.73
N SER A 148 6.65 -12.94 4.45
CA SER A 148 6.53 -12.69 5.87
C SER A 148 5.70 -13.77 6.55
N GLY A 149 5.91 -13.95 7.84
CA GLY A 149 5.18 -14.92 8.66
C GLY A 149 5.70 -14.92 10.09
N PHE A 150 5.58 -16.07 10.74
CA PHE A 150 6.11 -16.30 12.07
C PHE A 150 7.03 -17.52 12.06
N ALA A 151 8.10 -17.45 12.83
CA ALA A 151 9.01 -18.56 13.10
C ALA A 151 9.06 -18.81 14.60
N ASP A 152 9.22 -20.07 14.99
CA ASP A 152 9.48 -20.44 16.38
C ASP A 152 10.97 -20.31 16.66
N VAL A 153 11.33 -19.34 17.50
CA VAL A 153 12.70 -19.08 17.94
C VAL A 153 12.74 -19.25 19.45
N GLU A 154 13.42 -20.29 19.93
CA GLU A 154 13.54 -20.59 21.37
C GLU A 154 12.19 -20.74 22.10
N GLY A 155 11.17 -21.28 21.40
CA GLY A 155 9.81 -21.42 21.94
C GLY A 155 8.99 -20.13 21.92
N GLN A 156 9.54 -19.02 21.41
CA GLN A 156 8.83 -17.78 21.16
C GLN A 156 8.49 -17.61 19.69
N ARG A 157 7.21 -17.37 19.42
CA ARG A 157 6.69 -17.11 18.07
C ARG A 157 7.06 -15.70 17.64
N THR A 158 8.05 -15.59 16.77
CA THR A 158 8.67 -14.32 16.37
C THR A 158 8.26 -13.96 14.93
N PRO A 159 7.73 -12.75 14.68
CA PRO A 159 7.42 -12.33 13.32
C PRO A 159 8.69 -12.15 12.50
N TYR A 160 8.64 -12.51 11.23
CA TYR A 160 9.71 -12.25 10.27
C TYR A 160 9.15 -11.66 8.98
N ALA A 161 9.96 -10.83 8.32
CA ALA A 161 9.71 -10.38 6.97
C ALA A 161 11.03 -10.24 6.23
N MET A 162 11.06 -10.62 4.96
CA MET A 162 12.25 -10.54 4.12
C MET A 162 11.89 -10.36 2.65
N VAL A 163 12.85 -9.84 1.89
CA VAL A 163 12.77 -9.70 0.44
C VAL A 163 13.43 -10.94 -0.18
N LEU A 164 12.70 -11.66 -1.02
CA LEU A 164 13.29 -12.67 -1.89
C LEU A 164 13.78 -11.97 -3.15
N SER A 165 15.10 -11.90 -3.31
CA SER A 165 15.71 -11.63 -4.61
C SER A 165 15.56 -12.86 -5.50
N ASP A 166 15.23 -12.64 -6.78
CA ASP A 166 15.36 -13.72 -7.76
C ASP A 166 16.83 -14.15 -7.83
N PRO A 167 17.12 -15.46 -7.92
CA PRO A 167 18.49 -15.97 -8.04
C PRO A 167 19.29 -15.30 -9.17
N GLY A 168 18.62 -14.81 -10.22
CA GLY A 168 19.25 -14.19 -11.39
C GLY A 168 19.78 -12.77 -11.19
N SER A 169 19.44 -12.07 -10.10
CA SER A 169 19.88 -10.68 -9.87
C SER A 169 21.32 -10.57 -9.34
N GLU A 170 21.80 -11.56 -8.58
CA GLU A 170 23.19 -11.62 -8.12
C GLU A 170 24.16 -12.02 -9.24
N GLU A 171 23.71 -12.82 -10.21
CA GLU A 171 24.54 -13.31 -11.31
C GLU A 171 24.77 -12.24 -12.38
N ALA A 172 23.79 -11.36 -12.63
CA ALA A 172 23.95 -10.20 -13.51
C ALA A 172 24.87 -9.12 -12.91
N ALA A 173 24.84 -8.94 -11.59
CA ALA A 173 25.68 -7.97 -10.88
C ALA A 173 27.17 -8.38 -10.77
N ARG A 174 27.47 -9.68 -10.88
CA ARG A 174 28.85 -10.21 -10.89
C ARG A 174 29.52 -10.22 -12.27
N GLN A 175 28.76 -9.94 -13.33
CA GLN A 175 29.23 -9.92 -14.72
C GLN A 175 29.40 -8.50 -15.28
N MET A 176 29.23 -7.48 -14.42
CA MET A 176 29.56 -6.07 -14.68
C MET A 176 30.78 -5.67 -13.86
#